data_AF-A0A7X4XPG6-F1
#
_entry.id   AF-A0A7X4XPG6-F1
#
_cell.length_a   1.000
_cell.length_b   1.000
_cell.length_c   1.000
_cell.angle_alpha   90.00
_cell.angle_beta   90.00
_cell.angle_gamma   90.00
#
_symmetry.space_group_name_H-M   'P 1'
#
loop_
_entity.id
_entity.type
_entity.pdbx_description
1 polymer ?
#
loop_
_entity_poly.entity_id
_entity_poly.type
_entity_poly.pdbx_seq_one_letter_code
_entity_poly.pdbx_strand_id
1 'polypeptide(L)'
;MDAIKKIYQYAEPNLTLVGWMGLIGFPIYYYVWAYLFPQPYESLALRSFCSLLFAGIAFRHAFPKVLHRYLPYYYLVSIGFCLPFFFFYMMLMNGWSTEWAMSFMASIFLHILL
;
A
#
# COMPACT_ATOMS: atom_id res chain seq x y z
N MET A 1 19.53 -11.92 -6.81
CA MET A 1 19.34 -11.34 -5.46
C MET A 1 19.66 -9.84 -5.41
N ASP A 2 20.53 -9.33 -6.29
CA ASP A 2 20.92 -7.91 -6.28
C ASP A 2 19.85 -6.94 -6.81
N ALA A 3 18.97 -7.38 -7.73
CA ALA A 3 17.93 -6.53 -8.29
C ALA A 3 16.92 -6.02 -7.23
N ILE A 4 16.44 -6.90 -6.33
CA ILE A 4 15.48 -6.53 -5.28
C ILE A 4 16.11 -5.56 -4.28
N LYS A 5 17.38 -5.77 -3.91
CA LYS A 5 18.12 -4.83 -3.07
C LYS A 5 18.31 -3.48 -3.75
N LYS A 6 18.58 -3.47 -5.05
CA LYS A 6 18.75 -2.25 -5.84
C LYS A 6 17.44 -1.45 -5.90
N ILE A 7 16.30 -2.11 -6.13
CA ILE A 7 14.97 -1.48 -6.07
C ILE A 7 14.73 -0.88 -4.69
N TYR A 8 14.97 -1.65 -3.62
CA TYR A 8 14.81 -1.17 -2.26
C TYR A 8 15.72 0.03 -1.94
N GLN A 9 16.97 0.04 -2.40
CA GLN A 9 17.88 1.18 -2.22
C GLN A 9 17.43 2.44 -2.97
N TYR A 10 16.87 2.29 -4.17
CA TYR A 10 16.28 3.42 -4.91
C TYR A 10 15.04 3.99 -4.19
N ALA A 11 14.22 3.11 -3.63
CA ALA A 11 13.05 3.49 -2.86
C ALA A 11 13.38 4.01 -1.46
N GLU A 12 14.54 3.67 -0.91
CA GLU A 12 14.91 3.91 0.50
C GLU A 12 14.70 5.37 0.98
N PRO A 13 15.03 6.41 0.19
CA PRO A 13 14.79 7.80 0.58
C PRO A 13 13.30 8.13 0.71
N ASN A 14 12.47 7.57 -0.18
CA ASN A 14 11.03 7.85 -0.26
C ASN A 14 10.19 6.88 0.58
N LEU A 15 10.77 5.76 0.99
CA LEU A 15 10.10 4.66 1.70
C LEU A 15 9.44 5.11 3.01
N THR A 16 10.06 6.05 3.74
CA THR A 16 9.47 6.60 4.96
C THR A 16 8.21 7.41 4.63
N LEU A 17 8.26 8.22 3.57
CA LEU A 17 7.14 9.00 3.04
C LEU A 17 6.00 8.08 2.59
N VAL A 18 6.31 7.06 1.79
CA VAL A 18 5.36 6.04 1.32
C VAL A 18 4.73 5.27 2.48
N GLY A 19 5.52 4.90 3.49
CA GLY A 19 5.04 4.26 4.70
C GLY A 19 4.00 5.10 5.44
N TRP A 20 4.29 6.38 5.68
CA TRP A 20 3.35 7.31 6.32
C TRP A 20 2.13 7.61 5.47
N MET A 21 2.31 7.80 4.17
CA MET A 21 1.21 8.02 3.23
C MET A 21 0.26 6.84 3.19
N GLY A 22 0.76 5.60 3.18
CA GLY A 22 -0.09 4.41 3.30
C GLY A 22 -0.77 4.34 4.67
N LEU A 23 0.01 4.44 5.75
CA LEU A 23 -0.49 4.33 7.13
C LEU A 23 -1.66 5.27 7.43
N ILE A 24 -1.53 6.53 7.03
CA ILE A 24 -2.55 7.58 7.23
C ILE A 24 -3.59 7.58 6.09
N GLY A 25 -3.15 7.28 4.87
CA GLY A 25 -4.00 7.31 3.68
C GLY A 25 -5.14 6.29 3.73
N PHE A 26 -4.90 5.06 4.20
CA PHE A 26 -5.95 4.04 4.31
C PHE A 26 -7.11 4.44 5.24
N PRO A 27 -6.86 4.93 6.47
CA PRO A 27 -7.90 5.49 7.34
C PRO A 27 -8.66 6.67 6.73
N ILE A 28 -7.95 7.62 6.08
CA ILE A 28 -8.58 8.77 5.43
C ILE A 28 -9.45 8.31 4.26
N TYR A 29 -8.94 7.38 3.44
CA TYR A 29 -9.71 6.76 2.36
C TYR A 29 -10.98 6.14 2.91
N TYR A 30 -10.91 5.41 4.03
CA TYR A 30 -12.10 4.85 4.66
C TYR A 30 -13.13 5.93 5.01
N TYR A 31 -12.71 7.05 5.58
CA TYR A 31 -13.63 8.14 5.89
C TYR A 31 -14.28 8.73 4.62
N VAL A 32 -13.52 8.93 3.55
CA VAL A 32 -14.03 9.45 2.28
C VAL A 32 -15.06 8.50 1.65
N TRP A 33 -14.76 7.20 1.59
CA TRP A 33 -15.66 6.22 0.95
C TRP A 33 -16.81 5.76 1.84
N ALA A 34 -16.71 5.90 3.16
CA ALA A 34 -17.81 5.59 4.07
C ALA A 34 -18.82 6.75 4.19
N TYR A 35 -18.35 8.01 4.16
CA TYR A 35 -19.19 9.17 4.48
C TYR A 35 -19.42 10.15 3.32
N LEU A 36 -18.46 10.37 2.42
CA LEU A 36 -18.61 11.30 1.29
C LEU A 36 -19.20 10.60 0.06
N PHE A 37 -18.70 9.41 -0.25
CA PHE A 37 -19.12 8.63 -1.42
C PHE A 37 -19.39 7.17 -1.02
N PRO A 38 -20.53 6.89 -0.36
CA PRO A 38 -20.84 5.56 0.16
C PRO A 38 -20.80 4.51 -0.96
N GLN A 39 -19.78 3.66 -0.92
CA GLN A 39 -19.61 2.54 -1.84
C GLN A 39 -20.36 1.31 -1.32
N PRO A 40 -20.94 0.48 -2.21
CA PRO A 40 -21.73 -0.69 -1.82
C PRO A 40 -20.91 -1.76 -1.10
N TYR A 41 -19.60 -1.83 -1.34
CA TYR A 41 -18.69 -2.76 -0.66
C TYR A 41 -17.47 -2.04 -0.07
N GLU A 42 -17.35 -2.12 1.26
CA GLU A 42 -16.27 -1.54 2.05
C GLU A 42 -15.67 -2.60 2.98
N SER A 43 -14.36 -2.81 2.92
CA SER A 43 -13.66 -3.82 3.74
C SER A 43 -12.68 -3.19 4.74
N LEU A 44 -13.19 -2.88 5.93
CA LEU A 44 -12.39 -2.27 7.01
C LEU A 44 -11.21 -3.17 7.42
N ALA A 45 -11.43 -4.49 7.48
CA ALA A 45 -10.38 -5.46 7.79
C ALA A 45 -9.22 -5.44 6.79
N LEU A 46 -9.52 -5.36 5.49
CA LEU A 46 -8.51 -5.31 4.43
C LEU A 46 -7.70 -4.01 4.52
N ARG A 47 -8.36 -2.87 4.77
CA ARG A 47 -7.70 -1.57 4.98
C ARG A 47 -6.82 -1.56 6.22
N SER A 48 -7.29 -2.13 7.35
CA SER A 48 -6.49 -2.28 8.56
C SER A 48 -5.26 -3.14 8.32
N PHE A 49 -5.40 -4.24 7.57
CA PHE A 49 -4.28 -5.09 7.20
C PHE A 49 -3.25 -4.34 6.33
N CYS A 50 -3.70 -3.60 5.31
CA CYS A 50 -2.81 -2.78 4.48
C CYS A 50 -2.13 -1.65 5.28
N SER A 51 -2.86 -1.01 6.19
CA SER A 51 -2.34 0.01 7.09
C SER A 51 -1.26 -0.56 8.01
N LEU A 52 -1.46 -1.76 8.56
CA LEU A 52 -0.44 -2.48 9.36
C LEU A 52 0.81 -2.83 8.53
N LEU A 53 0.64 -3.26 7.27
CA LEU A 53 1.77 -3.53 6.39
C LEU A 53 2.61 -2.26 6.14
N PHE A 54 1.95 -1.14 5.86
CA PHE A 54 2.62 0.17 5.72
C PHE A 54 3.19 0.69 7.04
N ALA A 55 2.58 0.39 8.18
CA ALA A 55 3.16 0.67 9.49
C ALA A 55 4.51 -0.05 9.64
N GLY A 56 4.59 -1.33 9.28
CA GLY A 56 5.85 -2.08 9.28
C GLY A 56 6.92 -1.43 8.39
N ILE A 57 6.53 -0.83 7.27
CA ILE A 57 7.44 -0.03 6.43
C ILE A 57 7.88 1.26 7.14
N ALA A 58 6.96 2.02 7.71
CA ALA A 58 7.25 3.29 8.37
C ALA A 58 8.17 3.11 9.59
N PHE A 59 7.93 2.06 10.38
CA PHE A 59 8.71 1.69 11.56
C PHE A 59 9.87 0.74 11.25
N ARG A 60 10.31 0.65 9.98
CA ARG A 60 11.40 -0.25 9.56
C ARG A 60 12.69 -0.10 10.38
N HIS A 61 12.97 1.11 10.87
CA HIS A 61 14.16 1.42 11.66
C HIS A 61 14.12 0.84 13.09
N ALA A 62 12.94 0.44 13.57
CA ALA A 62 12.78 -0.22 14.88
C ALA A 62 13.08 -1.73 14.82
N PHE A 63 13.23 -2.32 13.63
CA PHE A 63 13.51 -3.75 13.52
C PHE A 63 14.94 -4.11 13.91
N PRO A 64 15.16 -5.31 14.49
CA PRO A 64 16.50 -5.81 14.78
C PRO A 64 17.30 -6.02 13.49
N LYS A 65 18.63 -5.84 13.56
CA LYS A 65 19.56 -5.95 12.40
C LYS A 65 19.44 -7.27 11.62
N VAL A 66 18.99 -8.34 12.27
CA VAL A 66 18.74 -9.65 11.63
C VAL A 66 17.62 -9.57 10.59
N LEU A 67 16.60 -8.74 10.85
CA LEU A 67 15.44 -8.57 9.98
C LEU A 67 15.70 -7.64 8.80
N HIS A 68 16.76 -6.82 8.84
CA HIS A 68 17.13 -5.92 7.75
C HIS A 68 17.39 -6.66 6.44
N ARG A 69 17.83 -7.92 6.49
CA ARG A 69 18.03 -8.74 5.29
C ARG A 69 16.71 -9.03 4.55
N TYR A 70 15.59 -9.03 5.26
CA TYR A 70 14.26 -9.34 4.74
C TYR A 70 13.45 -8.09 4.38
N LEU A 71 13.88 -6.89 4.80
CA LEU A 71 13.20 -5.62 4.48
C LEU A 71 12.93 -5.42 2.98
N PRO A 72 13.86 -5.72 2.05
CA PRO A 72 13.59 -5.58 0.63
C PRO A 72 12.46 -6.48 0.13
N TYR A 73 12.36 -7.70 0.66
CA TYR A 73 11.28 -8.63 0.31
C TYR A 73 9.95 -8.21 0.96
N TYR A 74 9.99 -7.78 2.21
CA TYR A 74 8.83 -7.24 2.92
C TYR A 74 8.25 -6.01 2.20
N TYR A 75 9.11 -5.10 1.74
CA TYR A 75 8.72 -3.94 0.94
C TYR A 75 8.00 -4.36 -0.35
N LEU A 76 8.59 -5.27 -1.12
CA LEU A 76 8.05 -5.69 -2.40
C LEU A 76 6.68 -6.38 -2.25
N VAL A 77 6.54 -7.24 -1.25
CA VAL A 77 5.27 -7.89 -0.91
C VAL A 77 4.24 -6.87 -0.44
N SER A 78 4.63 -5.95 0.45
CA SER A 78 3.72 -4.95 1.01
C SER A 78 3.21 -3.99 -0.06
N ILE A 79 4.09 -3.45 -0.92
CA ILE A 79 3.65 -2.57 -1.98
C ILE A 79 2.83 -3.33 -3.03
N GLY A 80 3.26 -4.51 -3.47
CA GLY A 80 2.51 -5.31 -4.44
C GLY A 80 1.13 -5.72 -3.91
N PHE A 81 0.99 -5.98 -2.62
CA PHE A 81 -0.29 -6.34 -2.02
C PHE A 81 -1.17 -5.11 -1.77
N CYS A 82 -0.64 -4.07 -1.15
CA CYS A 82 -1.43 -2.92 -0.74
C CYS A 82 -1.77 -1.95 -1.88
N LEU A 83 -0.97 -1.91 -2.94
CA LEU A 83 -1.27 -1.12 -4.13
C LEU A 83 -2.10 -1.98 -5.10
N PRO A 84 -1.53 -2.70 -6.09
CA PRO A 84 -2.33 -3.25 -7.18
C PRO A 84 -3.39 -4.26 -6.70
N PHE A 85 -3.09 -5.14 -5.73
CA PHE A 85 -4.07 -6.14 -5.30
C PHE A 85 -5.27 -5.53 -4.54
N PHE A 86 -5.03 -4.65 -3.57
CA PHE A 86 -6.10 -3.98 -2.82
C PHE A 86 -7.05 -3.21 -3.74
N PHE A 87 -6.51 -2.34 -4.59
CA PHE A 87 -7.32 -1.50 -5.48
C PHE A 87 -8.06 -2.33 -6.54
N PHE A 88 -7.42 -3.38 -7.07
CA PHE A 88 -8.07 -4.30 -7.99
C PHE A 88 -9.25 -5.04 -7.35
N TYR A 89 -9.05 -5.56 -6.13
CA TYR A 89 -10.09 -6.26 -5.39
C TYR A 89 -11.28 -5.34 -5.08
N MET A 90 -11.01 -4.11 -4.62
CA MET A 90 -12.06 -3.13 -4.35
C MET A 90 -12.80 -2.71 -5.62
N MET A 91 -12.13 -2.60 -6.76
CA MET A 91 -12.75 -2.32 -8.06
C MET A 91 -13.73 -3.43 -8.48
N LEU A 92 -13.34 -4.70 -8.34
CA LEU A 92 -14.20 -5.83 -8.68
C LEU A 92 -15.44 -5.90 -7.78
N MET A 93 -15.25 -5.75 -6.46
CA MET A 93 -16.35 -5.85 -5.50
C MET A 93 -17.33 -4.68 -5.58
N ASN A 94 -16.88 -3.52 -6.06
CA ASN A 94 -17.73 -2.35 -6.31
C ASN A 94 -18.22 -2.25 -7.77
N GLY A 95 -18.21 -3.37 -8.50
CA GLY A 95 -18.85 -3.45 -9.82
C GLY A 95 -18.22 -2.56 -10.88
N TRP A 96 -16.89 -2.41 -10.87
CA TRP A 96 -16.16 -1.55 -11.81
C TRP A 96 -16.53 -0.07 -11.72
N SER A 97 -16.77 0.41 -10.50
CA SER A 97 -16.99 1.84 -10.25
C SER A 97 -15.83 2.67 -10.83
N THR A 98 -16.18 3.83 -11.42
CA THR A 98 -15.22 4.75 -12.04
C THR A 98 -14.14 5.20 -11.07
N GLU A 99 -14.51 5.39 -9.80
CA GLU A 99 -13.63 5.85 -8.74
C GLU A 99 -12.56 4.82 -8.40
N TRP A 100 -12.97 3.55 -8.26
CA TRP A 100 -12.04 2.46 -8.00
C TRP A 100 -11.20 2.14 -9.22
N ALA A 101 -11.74 2.25 -10.43
CA ALA A 101 -10.96 2.09 -11.66
C ALA A 101 -9.86 3.15 -11.79
N MET A 102 -10.17 4.42 -11.52
CA MET A 102 -9.17 5.51 -11.49
C MET A 102 -8.13 5.30 -10.38
N SER A 103 -8.57 4.88 -9.19
CA SER A 103 -7.68 4.60 -8.06
C SER A 103 -6.75 3.42 -8.34
N PHE A 104 -7.23 2.38 -9.01
CA PHE A 104 -6.44 1.23 -9.44
C PHE A 104 -5.38 1.62 -10.48
N MET A 105 -5.76 2.43 -11.47
CA MET A 105 -4.80 2.95 -12.45
C MET A 105 -3.71 3.78 -11.76
N ALA A 106 -4.07 4.71 -10.88
CA ALA A 106 -3.11 5.51 -10.10
C ALA A 106 -2.18 4.63 -9.26
N SER A 107 -2.73 3.59 -8.63
CA SER A 107 -1.97 2.60 -7.87
C SER A 107 -0.93 1.85 -8.70
N ILE A 108 -1.27 1.42 -9.93
CA ILE A 108 -0.31 0.78 -10.83
C ILE A 108 0.81 1.76 -11.21
N PHE A 109 0.47 3.01 -11.54
CA PHE A 109 1.47 4.03 -11.86
C PHE A 109 2.43 4.26 -10.70
N LEU A 110 1.91 4.42 -9.48
CA LEU A 110 2.73 4.56 -8.29
C LEU A 110 3.59 3.32 -8.06
N HIS A 111 3.07 2.11 -8.29
CA HIS A 111 3.83 0.88 -8.13
C HIS A 111 5.01 0.76 -9.12
N ILE A 112 4.86 1.29 -10.33
CA ILE A 112 5.93 1.28 -11.35
C ILE A 112 6.99 2.37 -11.06
N LEU A 113 6.58 3.50 -10.47
CA LEU A 113 7.48 4.61 -10.15
C LEU A 113 8.32 4.40 -8.88
N LEU A 114 7.90 3.47 -8.01
CA LEU A 114 8.51 3.15 -6.70
C LEU A 114 9.41 1.92 -6.74
#